data_AF-A0A1W1DVU9-F1
#
_entry.id   AF-A0A1W1DVU9-F1
#
_cell.length_a   1.000
_cell.length_b   1.000
_cell.length_c   1.000
_cell.angle_alpha   90.00
_cell.angle_beta   90.00
_cell.angle_gamma   90.00
#
_symmetry.space_group_name_H-M   'P 1'
#
loop_
_entity.id
_entity.type
_entity.pdbx_description
1 polymer ?
#
loop_
_entity_poly.entity_id
_entity_poly.type
_entity_poly.pdbx_seq_one_letter_code
_entity_poly.pdbx_strand_id
1 'polypeptide(L)'
;MDLITPLIDEQTTHRISAERAMNARLEGGCSVPIAGFSTLDGDIITLTGLVGNVESGIILRHEVVGNVDNATGLGEQLADKLIAMGARDILKIN
;
A
#
# COMPACT_ATOMS: atom_id res chain seq x y z
N MET A 1 9.98 25.22 2.40
CA MET A 1 10.31 23.79 2.29
C MET A 1 11.50 23.58 1.32
N ASP A 2 12.17 24.66 0.93
CA ASP A 2 12.85 24.77 -0.36
C ASP A 2 14.25 24.14 -0.36
N LEU A 3 14.82 23.96 0.84
CA LEU A 3 16.12 23.33 1.04
C LEU A 3 16.12 21.83 0.73
N ILE A 4 14.97 21.15 0.82
CA ILE A 4 14.88 19.70 0.61
C ILE A 4 14.26 19.32 -0.74
N THR A 5 13.63 20.26 -1.44
CA THR A 5 13.01 20.02 -2.76
C THR A 5 13.95 19.33 -3.75
N PRO A 6 15.26 19.69 -3.86
CA PRO A 6 16.17 19.04 -4.80
C PRO A 6 16.46 17.56 -4.49
N LEU A 7 16.11 17.07 -3.29
CA LEU A 7 16.30 15.68 -2.88
C LEU A 7 15.08 14.80 -3.19
N ILE A 8 13.99 15.40 -3.68
CA ILE A 8 12.76 14.68 -4.00
C ILE A 8 12.95 13.99 -5.34
N ASP A 9 12.84 12.66 -5.32
CA ASP A 9 12.65 11.87 -6.53
C ASP A 9 11.15 11.68 -6.79
N GLU A 10 10.65 12.21 -7.91
CA GLU A 10 9.22 12.20 -8.22
C GLU A 10 8.67 10.77 -8.39
N GLN A 11 9.43 9.90 -9.07
CA GLN A 11 9.02 8.50 -9.29
C GLN A 11 8.86 7.74 -7.98
N THR A 12 9.83 7.88 -7.07
CA THR A 12 9.76 7.32 -5.72
C THR A 12 8.60 7.94 -4.95
N THR A 13 8.34 9.25 -5.11
CA THR A 13 7.22 9.92 -4.43
C THR A 13 5.87 9.33 -4.83
N HIS A 14 5.64 9.07 -6.12
CA HIS A 14 4.41 8.42 -6.58
C HIS A 14 4.25 7.02 -5.98
N ARG A 15 5.30 6.21 -6.08
CA ARG A 15 5.34 4.83 -5.55
C ARG A 15 5.06 4.77 -4.04
N ILE A 16 5.77 5.58 -3.26
CA ILE A 16 5.63 5.65 -1.80
C ILE A 16 4.26 6.21 -1.41
N SER A 17 3.69 7.15 -2.20
CA SER A 17 2.34 7.67 -1.93
C SER A 17 1.29 6.57 -2.00
N ALA A 18 1.38 5.67 -2.98
CA ALA A 18 0.48 4.52 -3.11
C ALA A 18 0.66 3.51 -1.97
N GLU A 19 1.91 3.13 -1.66
CA GLU A 19 2.24 2.19 -0.58
C GLU A 19 1.78 2.71 0.79
N ARG A 20 2.05 3.99 1.08
CA ARG A 20 1.67 4.62 2.35
C ARG A 20 0.17 4.80 2.49
N ALA A 21 -0.52 5.15 1.41
CA ALA A 21 -1.98 5.26 1.42
C ALA A 21 -2.65 3.91 1.76
N MET A 22 -2.15 2.82 1.17
CA MET A 22 -2.59 1.46 1.53
C MET A 22 -2.36 1.16 3.02
N ASN A 23 -1.14 1.40 3.52
CA ASN A 23 -0.82 1.10 4.92
C ASN A 23 -1.63 1.97 5.91
N ALA A 24 -1.82 3.26 5.60
CA ALA A 24 -2.64 4.16 6.39
C ALA A 24 -4.10 3.71 6.44
N ARG A 25 -4.65 3.28 5.30
CA ARG A 25 -6.03 2.79 5.20
C ARG A 25 -6.27 1.47 5.94
N LEU A 26 -5.26 0.62 6.02
CA LEU A 26 -5.27 -0.61 6.82
C LEU A 26 -5.03 -0.38 8.31
N GLU A 27 -4.83 0.88 8.74
CA GLU A 27 -4.50 1.26 10.12
C GLU A 27 -3.24 0.53 10.65
N GLY A 28 -2.28 0.29 9.76
CA GLY A 28 -1.10 -0.51 10.06
C GLY A 28 -0.07 0.20 10.95
N GLY A 29 0.07 -0.26 12.20
CA GLY A 29 1.20 0.09 13.08
C GLY A 29 2.48 -0.69 12.77
N CYS A 30 3.63 -0.30 13.34
CA CYS A 30 4.94 -0.95 13.08
C CYS A 30 5.01 -2.46 13.39
N SER A 31 4.04 -3.02 14.10
CA SER A 31 4.03 -4.41 14.54
C SER A 31 3.03 -5.29 13.79
N VAL A 32 2.34 -4.77 12.76
CA VAL A 32 1.39 -5.57 12.00
C VAL A 32 2.01 -6.16 10.73
N PRO A 33 1.68 -7.42 10.37
CA PRO A 33 2.21 -8.11 9.19
C PRO A 33 1.57 -7.62 7.89
N ILE A 34 1.88 -6.37 7.51
CA ILE A 34 1.47 -5.74 6.25
C ILE A 34 2.70 -5.54 5.37
N ALA A 35 2.56 -5.82 4.08
CA ALA A 35 3.56 -5.42 3.08
C ALA A 35 2.88 -4.71 1.90
N GLY A 36 3.47 -3.61 1.45
CA GLY A 36 3.09 -2.91 0.23
C GLY A 36 4.33 -2.70 -0.62
N PHE A 37 4.24 -3.01 -1.91
CA PHE A 37 5.32 -2.81 -2.86
C PHE A 37 4.75 -2.39 -4.21
N SER A 38 5.25 -1.29 -4.73
CA SER A 38 4.87 -0.76 -6.03
C SER A 38 6.02 -0.81 -7.03
N THR A 39 5.71 -0.93 -8.31
CA THR A 39 6.63 -0.66 -9.43
C THR A 39 6.05 0.42 -10.32
N LEU A 40 6.89 1.13 -11.06
CA LEU A 40 6.49 2.18 -12.00
C LEU A 40 7.08 1.89 -13.38
N ASP A 41 6.21 1.84 -14.40
CA ASP A 41 6.58 1.75 -15.81
C ASP A 41 5.88 2.88 -16.59
N GLY A 42 6.67 3.86 -17.05
CA GLY A 42 6.12 5.14 -17.52
C GLY A 42 5.27 5.80 -16.43
N ASP A 43 3.99 6.01 -16.74
CA ASP A 43 3.01 6.61 -15.82
C ASP A 43 2.12 5.57 -15.12
N ILE A 44 2.45 4.28 -15.24
CA ILE A 44 1.64 3.19 -14.70
C ILE A 44 2.28 2.59 -13.45
N ILE A 45 1.57 2.72 -12.33
CA ILE A 45 1.90 2.06 -11.07
C ILE A 45 1.23 0.69 -11.03
N THR A 46 2.01 -0.35 -10.74
CA THR A 46 1.50 -1.63 -10.27
C THR A 46 1.78 -1.72 -8.77
N LEU A 47 0.73 -1.76 -7.95
CA LEU A 47 0.82 -1.85 -6.49
C LEU A 47 0.37 -3.23 -6.04
N THR A 48 1.27 -4.01 -5.44
CA THR A 48 0.98 -5.27 -4.76
C THR A 48 0.91 -5.04 -3.25
N GLY A 49 -0.09 -5.63 -2.60
CA GLY A 49 -0.31 -5.55 -1.16
C GLY A 49 -0.55 -6.92 -0.54
N LEU A 50 -0.10 -7.08 0.69
CA LEU A 50 -0.19 -8.33 1.45
C LEU A 50 -0.57 -8.05 2.90
N VAL A 51 -1.44 -8.90 3.44
CA VAL A 51 -1.79 -8.95 4.87
C VAL A 51 -1.66 -10.39 5.35
N GLY A 52 -0.81 -10.64 6.35
CA GLY A 52 -0.54 -11.97 6.88
C GLY A 52 -1.08 -12.20 8.29
N ASN A 53 -1.24 -13.46 8.69
CA ASN A 53 -1.47 -13.83 10.08
C ASN A 53 -0.32 -14.73 10.58
N VAL A 54 0.40 -14.28 11.60
CA VAL A 54 1.59 -14.99 12.11
C VAL A 54 1.26 -16.32 12.81
N GLU A 55 0.05 -16.50 13.32
CA GLU A 55 -0.37 -17.72 14.04
C GLU A 55 -0.85 -18.81 13.07
N SER A 56 -1.67 -18.43 12.09
CA SER A 56 -2.32 -19.36 11.14
C SER A 56 -1.56 -19.53 9.83
N GLY A 57 -0.61 -18.64 9.50
CA GLY A 57 0.10 -18.63 8.22
C GLY A 57 -0.75 -18.19 7.03
N ILE A 58 -1.98 -17.70 7.26
CA ILE A 58 -2.84 -17.17 6.20
C ILE A 58 -2.22 -15.89 5.63
N ILE A 59 -2.27 -15.75 4.32
CA ILE A 59 -1.79 -14.59 3.58
C ILE A 59 -2.88 -14.15 2.60
N LEU A 60 -3.37 -12.92 2.74
CA LEU A 60 -4.14 -12.24 1.71
C LEU A 60 -3.18 -11.44 0.84
N ARG A 61 -3.34 -11.57 -0.47
CA ARG A 61 -2.55 -10.82 -1.45
C ARG A 61 -3.47 -10.32 -2.54
N HIS A 62 -3.29 -9.07 -2.94
CA HIS A 62 -3.93 -8.53 -4.14
C HIS A 62 -3.02 -7.48 -4.79
N GLU A 63 -3.43 -7.02 -5.97
CA GLU A 63 -2.69 -6.13 -6.84
C GLU A 63 -3.70 -5.21 -7.53
N VAL A 64 -3.34 -3.94 -7.64
CA VAL A 64 -4.06 -2.95 -8.44
C VAL A 64 -3.09 -2.24 -9.36
N VAL A 65 -3.60 -1.78 -10.50
CA VAL A 65 -2.81 -1.07 -11.52
C VAL A 65 -3.53 0.21 -11.89
N GLY A 66 -2.79 1.31 -12.06
CA GLY A 66 -3.36 2.56 -12.53
C GLY A 66 -2.31 3.65 -12.71
N ASN A 67 -2.78 4.86 -13.04
CA ASN A 67 -1.90 5.98 -13.35
C ASN A 67 -1.30 6.63 -12.08
N VAL A 68 -0.09 7.17 -12.20
CA VAL A 68 0.62 7.93 -11.15
C VAL A 68 -0.19 9.07 -10.54
N ASP A 69 -1.07 9.71 -11.31
CA ASP A 69 -1.94 10.80 -10.87
C ASP A 69 -2.95 10.36 -9.79
N ASN A 70 -3.22 9.05 -9.71
CA ASN A 70 -4.11 8.46 -8.71
C ASN A 70 -3.36 7.56 -7.72
N ALA A 71 -2.06 7.77 -7.50
CA ALA A 71 -1.24 6.91 -6.62
C ALA A 71 -1.87 6.65 -5.25
N THR A 72 -2.31 7.71 -4.55
CA THR A 72 -3.00 7.58 -3.25
C THR A 72 -4.29 6.77 -3.36
N GLY A 73 -5.13 7.04 -4.38
CA GLY A 73 -6.37 6.32 -4.60
C GLY A 73 -6.16 4.83 -4.91
N LEU A 74 -5.06 4.46 -5.58
CA LEU A 74 -4.67 3.06 -5.78
C LEU A 74 -4.37 2.38 -4.45
N GLY A 75 -3.66 3.06 -3.55
CA GLY A 75 -3.38 2.55 -2.20
C GLY A 75 -4.65 2.27 -1.40
N GLU A 76 -5.58 3.23 -1.38
CA GLU A 76 -6.88 3.09 -0.72
C GLU A 76 -7.71 1.96 -1.34
N GLN A 77 -7.77 1.89 -2.67
CA GLN A 77 -8.48 0.84 -3.39
C GLN A 77 -7.95 -0.56 -3.03
N LEU A 78 -6.62 -0.73 -3.01
CA LEU A 78 -6.02 -2.00 -2.66
C LEU A 78 -6.29 -2.39 -1.21
N ALA A 79 -6.21 -1.44 -0.29
CA ALA A 79 -6.55 -1.67 1.11
C ALA A 79 -8.01 -2.09 1.28
N ASP A 80 -8.96 -1.41 0.63
CA ASP A 80 -10.38 -1.78 0.66
C ASP A 80 -10.62 -3.18 0.08
N LYS A 81 -9.89 -3.57 -0.97
CA LYS A 81 -9.94 -4.94 -1.51
C LYS A 81 -9.45 -5.97 -0.50
N LEU A 82 -8.32 -5.71 0.17
CA LEU A 82 -7.78 -6.59 1.21
C LEU A 82 -8.73 -6.68 2.42
N ILE A 83 -9.36 -5.57 2.82
CA ILE A 83 -10.38 -5.54 3.88
C ILE A 83 -11.59 -6.40 3.48
N ALA A 84 -12.07 -6.28 2.25
CA ALA A 84 -13.17 -7.11 1.75
C ALA A 84 -12.82 -8.60 1.70
N MET A 85 -11.52 -8.94 1.63
CA MET A 85 -11.01 -10.32 1.71
C MET A 85 -10.81 -10.81 3.16
N GLY A 86 -11.09 -10.00 4.18
CA GLY A 86 -10.96 -10.37 5.59
C GLY A 86 -9.69 -9.86 6.29
N ALA A 87 -9.00 -8.85 5.74
CA ALA A 87 -7.77 -8.34 6.35
C ALA A 87 -7.96 -7.83 7.80
N ARG A 88 -9.12 -7.28 8.14
CA ARG A 88 -9.40 -6.80 9.51
C ARG A 88 -9.39 -7.93 10.54
N ASP A 89 -10.00 -9.06 10.20
CA ASP A 89 -10.06 -10.23 11.07
C ASP A 89 -8.65 -10.82 11.27
N ILE A 90 -7.83 -10.81 10.21
CA ILE A 90 -6.45 -11.28 10.24
C ILE A 90 -5.56 -10.39 11.13
N LEU A 91 -5.75 -9.07 11.06
CA LEU A 91 -4.96 -8.09 11.79
C LEU A 91 -5.39 -7.93 13.25
N LYS A 92 -6.55 -8.49 13.65
CA LYS A 92 -7.15 -8.35 15.00
C LYS A 92 -7.25 -6.88 15.44
N ILE A 93 -7.44 -5.94 14.50
CA ILE A 93 -7.67 -4.52 14.79
C ILE A 93 -9.15 -4.39 15.18
N ASN A 94 -9.41 -4.26 16.48
CA ASN A 94 -10.72 -3.90 17.05
C ASN A 94 -10.74 -2.41 17.39
#